data_AF-A0A9P5SZJ1-F1
#
_entry.id   AF-A0A9P5SZJ1-F1
#
_cell.length_a   1.000
_cell.length_b   1.000
_cell.length_c   1.000
_cell.angle_alpha   90.00
_cell.angle_beta   90.00
_cell.angle_gamma   90.00
#
_symmetry.space_group_name_H-M   'P 1'
#
loop_
_entity.id
_entity.type
_entity.pdbx_description
1 polymer ?
#
loop_
_entity_poly.entity_id
_entity_poly.type
_entity_poly.pdbx_seq_one_letter_code
_entity_poly.pdbx_strand_id
1 'polypeptide(L)'
;MAKHVFPRNVRPPTIEFNPPEPDSRLSDTRQLACCLGLLQADIEPEGIMDLTARNWVLNTKNDSDEKERLKSMATDVIRAFKGDEFKDAKSVTEVVILAPVLERDDFRYLVKEFYSGIDQSGLLDIHQLEGLARLIQGAGPGDLDSDDLVKVLKLLSTRLRDTHQQSTQHVYQLTSAVSRVLDAMADASVKELNRETIHEPLSAYLDGLKRSSDPYLVYQAAYAYQALMCVPDDESLWQATLRHTGKVIQGLSGLVSAVKGLDLNGFMEGLGRIQDGLAGASKIVQGVKTAYEGAVAFGESGQGFFECLQEGLSFDRKCAWYAALRGADSLIRDGSFIGFKKLVCEVPCRSDVAFQWGICQRLGEIAANIECNGETRHSAIVFLGEIYQDDVVWGNHTNVKQWILSILTQLASVPGNTADIFYTVAEAHLQELGKHGDAKKQELHRLCREKGHGSYPLKLGSSEIGSPSLLDRVQERPDVEGSIRQLRRQRLKEREKIVYIPPQAKAGLQASDDIRFPLMEKVDEFLASDQQVFLLLGDSGAGKSTFNRELECHLWLTYKKGGTIPLHINLPAIDKPEHDMIPKQLRRCEFTEPQIRELKLHHKFTLICDGYDESQQIHNLYTSNRLNQQGEWNAKM
;
A
#
# COMPACT_ATOMS: atom_id res chain seq x y z
N MET A 1 35.71 9.23 2.88
CA MET A 1 34.25 9.09 3.14
C MET A 1 33.59 10.45 3.30
N ALA A 2 32.59 10.76 2.49
CA ALA A 2 31.87 12.02 2.59
C ALA A 2 31.09 12.05 3.92
N LYS A 3 31.41 13.03 4.77
CA LYS A 3 30.77 13.22 6.09
C LYS A 3 29.26 13.51 6.01
N HIS A 4 28.69 13.68 4.81
CA HIS A 4 27.36 14.27 4.60
C HIS A 4 26.33 13.39 3.86
N VAL A 5 26.65 12.15 3.49
CA VAL A 5 25.64 11.22 2.92
C VAL A 5 24.72 10.68 4.03
N PHE A 6 23.40 10.72 3.80
CA PHE A 6 22.32 10.29 4.72
C PHE A 6 22.44 10.89 6.14
N PRO A 7 22.23 12.21 6.31
CA PRO A 7 22.44 12.89 7.58
C PRO A 7 21.36 12.61 8.64
N ARG A 8 20.19 12.11 8.23
CA ARG A 8 19.05 11.83 9.12
C ARG A 8 18.31 10.56 8.70
N ASN A 9 17.68 9.91 9.68
CA ASN A 9 16.73 8.83 9.44
C ASN A 9 15.39 9.44 9.04
N VAL A 10 14.75 8.88 8.03
CA VAL A 10 13.43 9.33 7.56
C VAL A 10 12.62 8.12 7.15
N ARG A 11 11.42 7.94 7.72
CA ARG A 11 10.49 6.90 7.30
C ARG A 11 9.75 7.33 6.03
N PRO A 12 9.82 6.56 4.94
CA PRO A 12 8.89 6.71 3.83
C PRO A 12 7.52 6.13 4.21
N PRO A 13 6.40 6.71 3.73
CA PRO A 13 6.33 7.95 2.95
C PRO A 13 6.36 9.19 3.88
N THR A 14 7.17 10.20 3.53
CA THR A 14 7.19 11.50 4.22
C THR A 14 6.05 12.35 3.68
N ILE A 15 4.81 11.98 4.01
CA ILE A 15 3.63 12.74 3.55
C ILE A 15 3.45 13.92 4.50
N GLU A 16 3.45 15.12 3.93
CA GLU A 16 2.91 16.30 4.60
C GLU A 16 1.41 16.03 4.83
N PHE A 17 1.06 15.65 6.06
CA PHE A 17 -0.29 15.22 6.38
C PHE A 17 -1.22 16.42 6.38
N ASN A 18 -2.05 16.51 5.34
CA ASN A 18 -3.17 17.44 5.28
C ASN A 18 -4.42 16.69 5.78
N PRO A 19 -4.86 16.87 7.03
CA PRO A 19 -6.03 16.18 7.55
C PRO A 19 -7.30 16.54 6.77
N PRO A 20 -8.11 15.55 6.34
CA PRO A 20 -9.45 15.83 5.83
C PRO A 20 -10.38 16.25 6.97
N GLU A 21 -11.37 17.08 6.65
CA GLU A 21 -12.51 17.26 7.55
C GLU A 21 -13.34 15.95 7.59
N PRO A 22 -14.01 15.62 8.70
CA PRO A 22 -14.88 14.45 8.75
C PRO A 22 -15.92 14.47 7.62
N ASP A 23 -16.15 13.32 6.97
CA ASP A 23 -16.97 13.18 5.76
C ASP A 23 -16.51 13.99 4.52
N SER A 24 -15.35 14.67 4.54
CA SER A 24 -14.85 15.36 3.35
C SER A 24 -14.31 14.37 2.31
N ARG A 25 -14.31 14.82 1.05
CA ARG A 25 -13.59 14.13 -0.02
C ARG A 25 -12.09 14.13 0.28
N LEU A 26 -11.47 13.01 -0.04
CA LEU A 26 -10.03 12.80 0.00
C LEU A 26 -9.41 13.23 -1.33
N SER A 27 -8.19 13.76 -1.27
CA SER A 27 -7.44 14.24 -2.43
C SER A 27 -6.91 13.10 -3.29
N ASP A 28 -6.45 12.01 -2.67
CA ASP A 28 -5.88 10.85 -3.35
C ASP A 28 -5.85 9.60 -2.44
N THR A 29 -5.53 8.46 -3.03
CA THR A 29 -5.43 7.16 -2.33
C THR A 29 -4.31 7.15 -1.27
N ARG A 30 -3.32 8.02 -1.37
CA ARG A 30 -2.26 8.15 -0.36
C ARG A 30 -2.78 8.81 0.90
N GLN A 31 -3.62 9.85 0.77
CA GLN A 31 -4.28 10.48 1.91
C GLN A 31 -5.16 9.46 2.65
N LEU A 32 -5.88 8.60 1.92
CA LEU A 32 -6.65 7.50 2.51
C LEU A 32 -5.75 6.52 3.29
N ALA A 33 -4.65 6.06 2.69
CA ALA A 33 -3.70 5.17 3.35
C ALA A 33 -3.10 5.81 4.61
N CYS A 34 -2.72 7.09 4.55
CA CYS A 34 -2.25 7.84 5.70
C CYS A 34 -3.27 7.92 6.83
N CYS A 35 -4.53 8.26 6.50
CA CYS A 35 -5.60 8.36 7.50
C CYS A 35 -5.80 7.02 8.23
N LEU A 36 -5.87 5.91 7.48
CA LEU A 36 -6.03 4.58 8.06
C LEU A 36 -4.81 4.15 8.88
N GLY A 37 -3.59 4.39 8.37
CA GLY A 37 -2.36 4.07 9.09
C GLY A 37 -2.21 4.85 10.40
N LEU A 38 -2.58 6.12 10.42
CA LEU A 38 -2.61 6.94 11.63
C LEU A 38 -3.65 6.46 12.66
N LEU A 39 -4.78 5.93 12.19
CA LEU A 39 -5.81 5.37 13.06
C LEU A 39 -5.41 4.02 13.68
N GLN A 40 -4.64 3.21 12.93
CA GLN A 40 -4.09 1.93 13.36
C GLN A 40 -2.86 2.09 14.26
N ALA A 41 -2.09 3.16 14.10
CA ALA A 41 -0.94 3.43 14.95
C ALA A 41 -1.36 3.59 16.43
N ASP A 42 -0.72 2.83 17.31
CA ASP A 42 -0.70 3.15 18.73
C ASP A 42 -0.05 4.52 18.89
N ILE A 43 -0.71 5.42 19.62
CA ILE A 43 -0.20 6.77 19.86
C ILE A 43 1.03 6.62 20.77
N GLU A 44 2.22 6.45 20.20
CA GLU A 44 3.46 6.51 20.96
C GLU A 44 3.74 7.95 21.44
N PRO A 45 4.47 8.12 22.57
CA PRO A 45 4.69 9.42 23.18
C PRO A 45 5.63 10.28 22.31
N GLU A 46 5.27 11.57 22.22
CA GLU A 46 6.09 12.75 21.93
C GLU A 46 7.37 12.55 21.10
N GLY A 47 7.32 13.02 19.83
CA GLY A 47 8.53 13.36 19.07
C GLY A 47 8.49 13.13 17.57
N ILE A 48 7.53 12.38 17.03
CA ILE A 48 7.53 11.97 15.60
C ILE A 48 6.30 12.47 14.83
N MET A 49 5.17 12.66 15.49
CA MET A 49 3.90 13.02 14.83
C MET A 49 3.63 14.52 14.96
N ASP A 50 3.30 15.16 13.83
CA ASP A 50 2.87 16.56 13.79
C ASP A 50 1.67 16.80 14.73
N LEU A 51 1.62 17.97 15.37
CA LEU A 51 0.54 18.35 16.28
C LEU A 51 -0.83 18.30 15.60
N THR A 52 -0.89 18.65 14.31
CA THR A 52 -2.11 18.60 13.50
C THR A 52 -2.58 17.16 13.32
N ALA A 53 -1.67 16.25 12.94
CA ALA A 53 -1.96 14.82 12.81
C ALA A 53 -2.42 14.21 14.13
N ARG A 54 -1.78 14.57 15.25
CA ARG A 54 -2.17 14.09 16.59
C ARG A 54 -3.59 14.51 16.96
N ASN A 55 -3.93 15.78 16.75
CA ASN A 55 -5.28 16.30 17.04
C ASN A 55 -6.34 15.63 16.16
N TRP A 56 -6.05 15.45 14.87
CA TRP A 56 -6.95 14.76 13.95
C TRP A 56 -7.20 13.30 14.38
N VAL A 57 -6.16 12.57 14.76
CA VAL A 57 -6.28 11.19 15.26
C VAL A 57 -7.11 11.13 16.54
N LEU A 58 -6.90 12.05 17.49
CA LEU A 58 -7.67 12.08 18.74
C LEU A 58 -9.16 12.34 18.49
N ASN A 59 -9.49 13.24 17.57
CA ASN A 59 -10.88 13.53 17.21
C ASN A 59 -11.52 12.34 16.47
N THR A 60 -10.83 11.79 15.47
CA THR A 60 -11.32 10.72 14.62
C THR A 60 -11.33 9.37 15.34
N LYS A 61 -10.46 9.14 16.34
CA LYS A 61 -10.48 7.92 17.15
C LYS A 61 -11.79 7.76 17.94
N ASN A 62 -12.49 8.85 18.22
CA ASN A 62 -13.78 8.80 18.91
C ASN A 62 -14.98 8.81 17.95
N ASP A 63 -14.74 8.97 16.64
CA ASP A 63 -15.76 8.94 15.60
C ASP A 63 -15.79 7.56 14.93
N SER A 64 -16.66 6.66 15.41
CA SER A 64 -16.79 5.31 14.84
C SER A 64 -17.22 5.33 13.38
N ASP A 65 -18.01 6.33 13.00
CA ASP A 65 -18.62 6.40 11.69
C ASP A 65 -17.60 6.83 10.62
N GLU A 66 -16.74 7.81 10.96
CA GLU A 66 -15.65 8.23 10.08
C GLU A 66 -14.63 7.11 9.87
N LYS A 67 -14.31 6.34 10.92
CA LYS A 67 -13.46 5.15 10.78
C LYS A 67 -14.05 4.13 9.80
N GLU A 68 -15.33 3.83 9.96
CA GLU A 68 -16.03 2.90 9.08
C GLU A 68 -16.09 3.41 7.64
N ARG A 69 -16.26 4.73 7.44
CA ARG A 69 -16.21 5.37 6.12
C ARG A 69 -14.88 5.12 5.43
N LEU A 70 -13.77 5.44 6.11
CA LEU A 70 -12.43 5.29 5.55
C LEU A 70 -12.11 3.83 5.23
N LYS A 71 -12.49 2.88 6.10
CA LYS A 71 -12.34 1.44 5.84
C LYS A 71 -13.16 0.98 4.63
N SER A 72 -14.43 1.39 4.55
CA SER A 72 -15.30 1.07 3.42
C SER A 72 -14.72 1.64 2.12
N MET A 73 -14.20 2.86 2.13
CA MET A 73 -13.58 3.48 0.96
C MET A 73 -12.38 2.68 0.47
N ALA A 74 -11.48 2.22 1.36
CA ALA A 74 -10.35 1.37 0.96
C ALA A 74 -10.84 0.05 0.34
N THR A 75 -11.87 -0.56 0.91
CA THR A 75 -12.49 -1.78 0.38
C THR A 75 -13.12 -1.52 -1.00
N ASP A 76 -13.79 -0.39 -1.19
CA ASP A 76 -14.42 -0.01 -2.44
C ASP A 76 -13.40 0.29 -3.54
N VAL A 77 -12.23 0.84 -3.20
CA VAL A 77 -11.09 1.00 -4.13
C VAL A 77 -10.60 -0.37 -4.63
N ILE A 78 -10.48 -1.36 -3.73
CA ILE A 78 -10.11 -2.74 -4.11
C ILE A 78 -11.17 -3.38 -5.02
N ARG A 79 -12.45 -3.16 -4.72
CA ARG A 79 -13.55 -3.65 -5.57
C ARG A 79 -13.56 -2.99 -6.94
N ALA A 80 -13.27 -1.69 -7.01
CA ALA A 80 -13.14 -0.97 -8.28
C ALA A 80 -11.99 -1.54 -9.12
N PHE A 81 -10.82 -1.76 -8.50
CA PHE A 81 -9.67 -2.39 -9.15
C PHE A 81 -9.97 -3.78 -9.72
N LYS A 82 -10.76 -4.60 -9.00
CA LYS A 82 -11.19 -5.90 -9.52
C LYS A 82 -12.12 -5.78 -10.73
N GLY A 83 -12.98 -4.77 -10.73
CA GLY A 83 -13.94 -4.54 -11.81
C GLY A 83 -13.28 -4.12 -13.12
N ASP A 84 -12.01 -3.70 -13.07
CA ASP A 84 -11.28 -3.27 -14.26
C ASP A 84 -10.73 -4.48 -15.04
N GLU A 85 -11.06 -4.52 -16.33
CA GLU A 85 -10.57 -5.54 -17.27
C GLU A 85 -9.06 -5.42 -17.49
N PHE A 86 -8.54 -4.19 -17.51
CA PHE A 86 -7.13 -3.87 -17.70
C PHE A 86 -6.59 -3.10 -16.48
N LYS A 87 -5.57 -3.66 -15.83
CA LYS A 87 -4.94 -3.09 -14.64
C LYS A 87 -3.67 -2.35 -15.02
N ASP A 88 -3.80 -1.06 -15.27
CA ASP A 88 -2.67 -0.20 -15.60
C ASP A 88 -1.74 0.05 -14.39
N ALA A 89 -0.56 0.64 -14.67
CA ALA A 89 0.45 0.93 -13.64
C ALA A 89 -0.10 1.82 -12.52
N LYS A 90 -0.99 2.76 -12.87
CA LYS A 90 -1.59 3.71 -11.94
C LYS A 90 -2.51 2.98 -10.95
N SER A 91 -3.45 2.18 -11.45
CA SER A 91 -4.41 1.44 -10.65
C SER A 91 -3.73 0.43 -9.74
N VAL A 92 -2.69 -0.26 -10.24
CA VAL A 92 -1.85 -1.16 -9.43
C VAL A 92 -1.16 -0.40 -8.31
N THR A 93 -0.58 0.77 -8.60
CA THR A 93 0.10 1.59 -7.58
C THR A 93 -0.86 2.04 -6.49
N GLU A 94 -2.07 2.47 -6.86
CA GLU A 94 -3.10 2.90 -5.90
C GLU A 94 -3.50 1.80 -4.92
N VAL A 95 -3.79 0.58 -5.40
CA VAL A 95 -4.18 -0.51 -4.49
C VAL A 95 -3.03 -1.03 -3.64
N VAL A 96 -1.81 -1.03 -4.17
CA VAL A 96 -0.61 -1.44 -3.41
C VAL A 96 -0.32 -0.47 -2.27
N ILE A 97 -0.56 0.83 -2.45
CA ILE A 97 -0.41 1.85 -1.40
C ILE A 97 -1.32 1.58 -0.19
N LEU A 98 -2.51 1.00 -0.41
CA LEU A 98 -3.43 0.66 0.67
C LEU A 98 -2.99 -0.58 1.46
N ALA A 99 -2.16 -1.45 0.88
CA ALA A 99 -1.85 -2.76 1.45
C ALA A 99 -1.42 -2.76 2.92
N PRO A 100 -0.52 -1.86 3.40
CA PRO A 100 -0.09 -1.84 4.80
C PRO A 100 -1.19 -1.51 5.81
N VAL A 101 -2.33 -0.98 5.35
CA VAL A 101 -3.43 -0.53 6.19
C VAL A 101 -4.71 -1.34 6.00
N LEU A 102 -4.66 -2.40 5.20
CA LEU A 102 -5.80 -3.30 5.01
C LEU A 102 -5.95 -4.26 6.18
N GLU A 103 -7.18 -4.70 6.42
CA GLU A 103 -7.43 -5.86 7.27
C GLU A 103 -6.98 -7.14 6.55
N ARG A 104 -6.64 -8.17 7.32
CA ARG A 104 -6.07 -9.42 6.79
C ARG A 104 -6.88 -10.03 5.64
N ASP A 105 -8.20 -10.03 5.74
CA ASP A 105 -9.08 -10.61 4.72
C ASP A 105 -9.03 -9.82 3.41
N ASP A 106 -9.05 -8.48 3.50
CA ASP A 106 -8.94 -7.60 2.32
C ASP A 106 -7.55 -7.65 1.70
N PHE A 107 -6.50 -7.75 2.52
CA PHE A 107 -5.12 -7.94 2.04
C PHE A 107 -4.97 -9.25 1.27
N ARG A 108 -5.43 -10.38 1.83
CA ARG A 108 -5.37 -11.69 1.16
C ARG A 108 -6.25 -11.74 -0.07
N TYR A 109 -7.40 -11.07 -0.05
CA TYR A 109 -8.24 -10.91 -1.22
C TYR A 109 -7.47 -10.20 -2.34
N LEU A 110 -6.82 -9.07 -2.04
CA LEU A 110 -6.01 -8.34 -3.02
C LEU A 110 -4.87 -9.21 -3.60
N VAL A 111 -4.15 -9.95 -2.76
CA VAL A 111 -3.10 -10.90 -3.21
C VAL A 111 -3.68 -11.95 -4.16
N LYS A 112 -4.85 -12.50 -3.85
CA LYS A 112 -5.55 -13.47 -4.72
C LYS A 112 -5.95 -12.87 -6.07
N GLU A 113 -6.36 -11.61 -6.11
CA GLU A 113 -6.71 -10.93 -7.35
C GLU A 113 -5.49 -10.75 -8.27
N PHE A 114 -4.33 -10.40 -7.73
CA PHE A 114 -3.07 -10.34 -8.48
C PHE A 114 -2.60 -11.74 -8.92
N TYR A 115 -2.66 -12.73 -8.03
CA TYR A 115 -2.35 -14.13 -8.35
C TYR A 115 -3.17 -14.61 -9.55
N SER A 116 -4.49 -14.40 -9.50
CA SER A 116 -5.42 -14.89 -10.53
C SER A 116 -5.18 -14.20 -11.87
N GLY A 117 -4.87 -12.90 -11.87
CA GLY A 117 -4.55 -12.18 -13.09
C GLY A 117 -3.26 -12.66 -13.77
N ILE A 118 -2.23 -13.00 -13.00
CA ILE A 118 -0.99 -13.58 -13.54
C ILE A 118 -1.23 -15.02 -14.02
N ASP A 119 -2.01 -15.81 -13.30
CA ASP A 119 -2.31 -17.20 -13.64
C ASP A 119 -3.17 -17.34 -14.90
N GLN A 120 -4.15 -16.45 -15.09
CA GLN A 120 -5.09 -16.53 -16.21
C GLN A 120 -4.63 -15.81 -17.48
N SER A 121 -3.65 -14.91 -17.38
CA SER A 121 -3.21 -14.13 -18.54
C SER A 121 -2.43 -14.96 -19.57
N GLY A 122 -2.76 -14.81 -20.86
CA GLY A 122 -2.00 -15.43 -21.95
C GLY A 122 -0.61 -14.82 -22.14
N LEU A 123 -0.44 -13.55 -21.77
CA LEU A 123 0.83 -12.80 -21.85
C LEU A 123 1.27 -12.34 -20.46
N LEU A 124 2.56 -12.11 -20.27
CA LEU A 124 3.07 -11.61 -18.99
C LEU A 124 2.64 -10.15 -18.79
N ASP A 125 1.77 -9.92 -17.80
CA ASP A 125 1.44 -8.57 -17.32
C ASP A 125 2.47 -8.13 -16.26
N ILE A 126 3.34 -7.20 -16.66
CA ILE A 126 4.43 -6.71 -15.81
C ILE A 126 3.90 -5.89 -14.62
N HIS A 127 2.79 -5.18 -14.79
CA HIS A 127 2.23 -4.35 -13.72
C HIS A 127 1.62 -5.23 -12.63
N GLN A 128 0.88 -6.28 -13.02
CA GLN A 128 0.34 -7.22 -12.05
C GLN A 128 1.42 -8.02 -11.33
N LEU A 129 2.45 -8.46 -12.06
CA LEU A 129 3.62 -9.11 -11.46
C LEU A 129 4.30 -8.22 -10.42
N GLU A 130 4.49 -6.95 -10.75
CA GLU A 130 5.07 -5.97 -9.84
C GLU A 130 4.19 -5.70 -8.62
N GLY A 131 2.88 -5.54 -8.83
CA GLY A 131 1.91 -5.36 -7.75
C GLY A 131 1.97 -6.52 -6.76
N LEU A 132 1.92 -7.76 -7.25
CA LEU A 132 2.04 -8.95 -6.41
C LEU A 132 3.34 -8.97 -5.60
N ALA A 133 4.47 -8.68 -6.26
CA ALA A 133 5.76 -8.70 -5.60
C ALA A 133 5.87 -7.62 -4.51
N ARG A 134 5.30 -6.42 -4.73
CA ARG A 134 5.26 -5.36 -3.71
C ARG A 134 4.34 -5.71 -2.54
N LEU A 135 3.18 -6.33 -2.79
CA LEU A 135 2.29 -6.80 -1.72
C LEU A 135 2.98 -7.82 -0.83
N ILE A 136 3.66 -8.81 -1.42
CA ILE A 136 4.36 -9.85 -0.67
C ILE A 136 5.52 -9.27 0.14
N GLN A 137 6.27 -8.33 -0.44
CA GLN A 137 7.37 -7.67 0.26
C GLN A 137 6.90 -6.76 1.40
N GLY A 138 5.72 -6.14 1.25
CA GLY A 138 5.10 -5.27 2.24
C GLY A 138 4.23 -5.99 3.29
N ALA A 139 4.05 -7.31 3.18
CA ALA A 139 3.22 -8.09 4.09
C ALA A 139 3.75 -8.03 5.52
N GLY A 140 2.88 -7.69 6.47
CA GLY A 140 3.14 -7.74 7.88
C GLY A 140 3.12 -9.17 8.45
N PRO A 141 3.52 -9.33 9.72
CA PRO A 141 3.47 -10.62 10.41
C PRO A 141 2.04 -11.16 10.45
N GLY A 142 1.82 -12.32 9.83
CA GLY A 142 0.52 -13.00 9.84
C GLY A 142 -0.47 -12.54 8.77
N ASP A 143 -0.07 -11.65 7.84
CA ASP A 143 -0.91 -11.25 6.70
C ASP A 143 -0.99 -12.37 5.64
N LEU A 144 0.09 -13.14 5.50
CA LEU A 144 0.20 -14.28 4.57
C LEU A 144 0.46 -15.58 5.33
N ASP A 145 -0.19 -16.65 4.87
CA ASP A 145 0.14 -18.00 5.32
C ASP A 145 1.30 -18.58 4.49
N SER A 146 2.06 -19.52 5.05
CA SER A 146 3.16 -20.17 4.32
C SER A 146 2.70 -20.83 3.02
N ASP A 147 1.49 -21.38 2.99
CA ASP A 147 0.88 -21.98 1.80
C ASP A 147 0.61 -20.94 0.69
N ASP A 148 0.27 -19.69 1.05
CA ASP A 148 0.07 -18.61 0.07
C ASP A 148 1.37 -18.33 -0.68
N LEU A 149 2.49 -18.23 0.04
CA LEU A 149 3.82 -18.00 -0.53
C LEU A 149 4.28 -19.16 -1.42
N VAL A 150 4.05 -20.41 -0.99
CA VAL A 150 4.38 -21.60 -1.79
C VAL A 150 3.58 -21.63 -3.09
N LYS A 151 2.28 -21.31 -3.05
CA LYS A 151 1.44 -21.22 -4.26
C LYS A 151 1.93 -20.13 -5.22
N VAL A 152 2.25 -18.95 -4.70
CA VAL A 152 2.79 -17.87 -5.53
C VAL A 152 4.13 -18.28 -6.15
N LEU A 153 5.05 -18.88 -5.40
CA LEU A 153 6.33 -19.33 -5.92
C LEU A 153 6.15 -20.37 -7.04
N LYS A 154 5.24 -21.33 -6.88
CA LYS A 154 4.89 -22.32 -7.92
C LYS A 154 4.40 -21.67 -9.20
N LEU A 155 3.49 -20.69 -9.08
CA LEU A 155 2.97 -19.93 -10.21
C LEU A 155 4.11 -19.20 -10.94
N LEU A 156 4.92 -18.44 -10.22
CA LEU A 156 6.03 -17.67 -10.80
C LEU A 156 7.10 -18.57 -11.42
N SER A 157 7.44 -19.69 -10.78
CA SER A 157 8.38 -20.68 -11.33
C SER A 157 7.88 -21.31 -12.63
N THR A 158 6.58 -21.60 -12.72
CA THR A 158 5.95 -22.10 -13.95
C THR A 158 6.00 -21.05 -15.04
N ARG A 159 5.55 -19.82 -14.76
CA ARG A 159 5.62 -18.70 -15.71
C ARG A 159 7.04 -18.39 -16.17
N LEU A 160 8.03 -18.49 -15.28
CA LEU A 160 9.43 -18.27 -15.60
C LEU A 160 9.95 -19.32 -16.61
N ARG A 161 9.54 -20.59 -16.49
CA ARG A 161 9.89 -21.66 -17.43
C ARG A 161 9.17 -21.56 -18.77
N ASP A 162 7.90 -21.12 -18.74
CA ASP A 162 7.06 -21.02 -19.94
C ASP A 162 7.35 -19.75 -20.76
N THR A 163 7.96 -18.73 -20.14
CA THR A 163 8.27 -17.47 -20.82
C THR A 163 9.42 -17.67 -21.82
N HIS A 164 9.15 -17.35 -23.10
CA HIS A 164 10.12 -17.48 -24.18
C HIS A 164 11.37 -16.62 -23.92
N GLN A 165 12.56 -17.22 -24.02
CA GLN A 165 13.86 -16.60 -23.72
C GLN A 165 14.25 -15.42 -24.63
N GLN A 166 13.40 -15.04 -25.60
CA GLN A 166 13.66 -13.92 -26.51
C GLN A 166 13.47 -12.55 -25.85
N SER A 167 12.71 -12.45 -24.76
CA SER A 167 12.57 -11.20 -24.00
C SER A 167 13.32 -11.29 -22.67
N THR A 168 14.60 -10.93 -22.68
CA THR A 168 15.46 -10.90 -21.48
C THR A 168 14.87 -10.03 -20.37
N GLN A 169 14.18 -8.94 -20.73
CA GLN A 169 13.49 -8.06 -19.79
C GLN A 169 12.38 -8.79 -19.03
N HIS A 170 11.55 -9.59 -19.71
CA HIS A 170 10.48 -10.36 -19.05
C HIS A 170 11.06 -11.41 -18.10
N VAL A 171 12.12 -12.12 -18.54
CA VAL A 171 12.80 -13.10 -17.70
C VAL A 171 13.38 -12.44 -16.45
N TYR A 172 13.98 -11.24 -16.58
CA TYR A 172 14.43 -10.49 -15.41
C TYR A 172 13.29 -10.11 -14.48
N GLN A 173 12.18 -9.56 -14.98
CA GLN A 173 11.06 -9.13 -14.13
C GLN A 173 10.48 -10.31 -13.34
N LEU A 174 10.33 -11.47 -13.98
CA LEU A 174 9.92 -12.70 -13.31
C LEU A 174 10.96 -13.18 -12.30
N THR A 175 12.25 -13.16 -12.64
CA THR A 175 13.33 -13.56 -11.71
C THR A 175 13.39 -12.61 -10.49
N SER A 176 13.11 -11.33 -10.68
CA SER A 176 13.00 -10.33 -9.61
C SER A 176 11.77 -10.55 -8.72
N ALA A 177 10.63 -10.90 -9.31
CA ALA A 177 9.45 -11.29 -8.52
C ALA A 177 9.71 -12.58 -7.72
N VAL A 178 10.35 -13.58 -8.33
CA VAL A 178 10.76 -14.83 -7.65
C VAL A 178 11.67 -14.52 -6.46
N SER A 179 12.70 -13.68 -6.61
CA SER A 179 13.57 -13.37 -5.48
C SER A 179 12.83 -12.70 -4.33
N ARG A 180 11.91 -11.77 -4.62
CA ARG A 180 11.10 -11.09 -3.59
C ARG A 180 10.19 -12.04 -2.82
N VAL A 181 9.63 -13.05 -3.50
CA VAL A 181 8.83 -14.09 -2.85
C VAL A 181 9.70 -14.99 -1.98
N LEU A 182 10.87 -15.42 -2.48
CA LEU A 182 11.83 -16.19 -1.69
C LEU A 182 12.33 -15.41 -0.47
N ASP A 183 12.49 -14.10 -0.62
CA ASP A 183 12.87 -13.22 0.48
C ASP A 183 11.81 -13.23 1.58
N ALA A 184 10.54 -13.05 1.21
CA ALA A 184 9.40 -13.11 2.12
C ALA A 184 9.22 -14.51 2.73
N MET A 185 9.50 -15.58 1.99
CA MET A 185 9.49 -16.95 2.52
C MET A 185 10.56 -17.17 3.59
N ALA A 186 11.76 -16.61 3.38
CA ALA A 186 12.83 -16.64 4.37
C ALA A 186 12.45 -15.84 5.63
N ASP A 187 11.82 -14.67 5.47
CA ASP A 187 11.34 -13.84 6.60
C ASP A 187 10.23 -14.55 7.39
N ALA A 188 9.26 -15.16 6.68
CA ALA A 188 8.15 -15.90 7.27
C ALA A 188 8.56 -17.29 7.81
N SER A 189 9.83 -17.69 7.69
CA SER A 189 10.35 -18.99 8.12
C SER A 189 9.54 -20.17 7.56
N VAL A 190 9.16 -20.09 6.28
CA VAL A 190 8.46 -21.18 5.58
C VAL A 190 9.31 -22.45 5.65
N LYS A 191 8.67 -23.57 6.03
CA LYS A 191 9.32 -24.87 6.16
C LYS A 191 8.95 -25.78 4.98
N GLU A 192 9.86 -26.69 4.65
CA GLU A 192 9.59 -27.88 3.84
C GLU A 192 9.11 -27.55 2.42
N LEU A 193 9.89 -26.75 1.68
CA LEU A 193 9.64 -26.56 0.26
C LEU A 193 9.84 -27.89 -0.48
N ASN A 194 8.88 -28.30 -1.31
CA ASN A 194 9.03 -29.57 -2.00
C ASN A 194 10.23 -29.54 -2.96
N ARG A 195 11.16 -30.47 -2.72
CA ARG A 195 12.44 -30.54 -3.42
C ARG A 195 12.27 -30.83 -4.92
N GLU A 196 11.54 -31.89 -5.24
CA GLU A 196 11.39 -32.41 -6.60
C GLU A 196 10.57 -31.48 -7.51
N THR A 197 9.51 -30.87 -6.97
CA THR A 197 8.55 -30.10 -7.79
C THR A 197 8.87 -28.61 -7.87
N ILE A 198 9.63 -28.06 -6.91
CA ILE A 198 9.88 -26.62 -6.84
C ILE A 198 11.37 -26.32 -6.71
N HIS A 199 12.02 -26.82 -5.65
CA HIS A 199 13.37 -26.36 -5.30
C HIS A 199 14.41 -26.73 -6.37
N GLU A 200 14.52 -28.01 -6.75
CA GLU A 200 15.49 -28.46 -7.76
C GLU A 200 15.22 -27.90 -9.16
N PRO A 201 13.97 -27.93 -9.69
CA PRO A 201 13.69 -27.34 -10.99
C PRO A 201 14.00 -25.84 -11.05
N LEU A 202 13.68 -25.10 -9.99
CA LEU A 202 13.96 -23.66 -9.93
C LEU A 202 15.46 -23.38 -9.79
N SER A 203 16.16 -24.13 -8.94
CA SER A 203 17.62 -24.05 -8.79
C SER A 203 18.33 -24.28 -10.13
N ALA A 204 17.96 -25.36 -10.85
CA ALA A 204 18.54 -25.67 -12.15
C ALA A 204 18.24 -24.60 -13.22
N TYR A 205 17.03 -24.02 -13.20
CA TYR A 205 16.68 -22.93 -14.10
C TYR A 205 17.51 -21.67 -13.82
N LEU A 206 17.61 -21.25 -12.55
CA LEU A 206 18.41 -20.09 -12.13
C LEU A 206 19.90 -20.29 -12.42
N ASP A 207 20.41 -21.51 -12.26
CA ASP A 207 21.77 -21.88 -12.64
C ASP A 207 21.99 -21.74 -14.17
N GLY A 208 21.03 -22.17 -14.98
CA GLY A 208 21.05 -22.01 -16.43
C GLY A 208 21.15 -20.53 -16.87
N LEU A 209 20.50 -19.62 -16.14
CA LEU A 209 20.54 -18.18 -16.43
C LEU A 209 21.94 -17.57 -16.28
N LYS A 210 22.88 -18.23 -15.60
CA LYS A 210 24.29 -17.81 -15.55
C LYS A 210 24.88 -17.61 -16.92
N ARG A 211 24.41 -18.34 -17.94
CA ARG A 211 24.96 -18.30 -19.31
C ARG A 211 24.37 -17.17 -20.16
N SER A 212 23.44 -16.38 -19.63
CA SER A 212 22.84 -15.23 -20.31
C SER A 212 23.90 -14.18 -20.62
N SER A 213 23.89 -13.57 -21.80
CA SER A 213 24.79 -12.43 -22.11
C SER A 213 24.42 -11.13 -21.39
N ASP A 214 23.26 -11.09 -20.70
CA ASP A 214 22.80 -9.93 -19.95
C ASP A 214 23.30 -9.97 -18.49
N PRO A 215 24.18 -9.04 -18.07
CA PRO A 215 24.71 -8.99 -16.71
C PRO A 215 23.66 -8.77 -15.64
N TYR A 216 22.60 -8.03 -15.95
CA TYR A 216 21.54 -7.70 -15.01
C TYR A 216 20.72 -8.94 -14.68
N LEU A 217 20.43 -9.76 -15.69
CA LEU A 217 19.77 -11.04 -15.52
C LEU A 217 20.65 -12.03 -14.75
N VAL A 218 21.95 -12.10 -15.06
CA VAL A 218 22.89 -12.97 -14.32
C VAL A 218 22.95 -12.61 -12.84
N TYR A 219 23.07 -11.31 -12.52
CA TYR A 219 23.05 -10.85 -11.13
C TYR A 219 21.73 -11.22 -10.44
N GLN A 220 20.59 -10.95 -11.08
CA GLN A 220 19.28 -11.22 -10.50
C GLN A 220 19.03 -12.72 -10.27
N ALA A 221 19.51 -13.57 -11.18
CA ALA A 221 19.47 -15.03 -11.02
C ALA A 221 20.34 -15.49 -9.86
N ALA A 222 21.54 -14.93 -9.69
CA ALA A 222 22.41 -15.21 -8.56
C ALA A 222 21.77 -14.82 -7.23
N TYR A 223 21.14 -13.64 -7.16
CA TYR A 223 20.39 -13.21 -5.99
C TYR A 223 19.23 -14.16 -5.67
N ALA A 224 18.40 -14.49 -6.67
CA ALA A 224 17.27 -15.41 -6.49
C ALA A 224 17.75 -16.80 -6.03
N TYR A 225 18.88 -17.29 -6.55
CA TYR A 225 19.46 -18.55 -6.12
C TYR A 225 19.90 -18.52 -4.66
N GLN A 226 20.58 -17.45 -4.22
CA GLN A 226 20.95 -17.28 -2.81
C GLN A 226 19.72 -17.21 -1.89
N ALA A 227 18.64 -16.55 -2.34
CA ALA A 227 17.38 -16.52 -1.63
C ALA A 227 16.75 -17.92 -1.51
N LEU A 228 16.75 -18.70 -2.60
CA LEU A 228 16.24 -20.08 -2.62
C LEU A 228 17.00 -20.98 -1.63
N MET A 229 18.33 -20.89 -1.61
CA MET A 229 19.16 -21.65 -0.66
C MET A 229 18.87 -21.32 0.81
N CYS A 230 18.25 -20.17 1.09
CA CYS A 230 17.86 -19.76 2.44
C CYS A 230 16.51 -20.34 2.88
N VAL A 231 15.72 -20.92 1.96
CA VAL A 231 14.44 -21.57 2.24
C VAL A 231 14.64 -23.10 2.32
N PRO A 232 14.36 -23.76 3.45
CA PRO A 232 14.60 -25.19 3.62
C PRO A 232 13.62 -26.06 2.80
N ASP A 233 14.13 -27.16 2.23
CA ASP A 233 13.35 -28.17 1.52
C ASP A 233 12.92 -29.37 2.42
N ASP A 234 12.12 -30.28 1.87
CA ASP A 234 11.52 -31.43 2.57
C ASP A 234 12.43 -32.66 2.78
N GLU A 235 13.67 -32.66 2.25
CA GLU A 235 14.58 -33.82 2.33
C GLU A 235 16.03 -33.53 2.73
N SER A 236 16.47 -32.26 2.83
CA SER A 236 17.91 -32.01 2.83
C SER A 236 18.68 -32.61 4.03
N LEU A 237 19.58 -33.54 3.69
CA LEU A 237 20.79 -33.96 4.42
C LEU A 237 21.65 -32.79 4.96
N TRP A 238 21.37 -31.56 4.53
CA TRP A 238 22.00 -30.31 4.96
C TRP A 238 21.55 -29.80 6.34
N GLN A 239 20.59 -30.47 7.00
CA GLN A 239 20.26 -30.20 8.40
C GLN A 239 21.46 -30.35 9.36
N ALA A 240 22.51 -31.07 8.98
CA ALA A 240 23.75 -31.19 9.77
C ALA A 240 24.62 -29.92 9.68
N THR A 241 24.75 -29.32 8.50
CA THR A 241 25.56 -28.12 8.24
C THR A 241 24.87 -26.85 8.74
N LEU A 242 23.53 -26.83 8.75
CA LEU A 242 22.70 -25.80 9.37
C LEU A 242 22.93 -25.64 10.89
N ARG A 243 23.45 -26.64 11.61
CA ARG A 243 23.70 -26.50 13.06
C ARG A 243 24.90 -25.62 13.39
N HIS A 244 25.86 -25.48 12.48
CA HIS A 244 27.07 -24.69 12.69
C HIS A 244 26.99 -23.28 12.10
N THR A 245 26.23 -23.07 11.01
CA THR A 245 25.97 -21.75 10.40
C THR A 245 24.64 -21.13 10.80
N GLY A 246 23.69 -21.92 11.31
CA GLY A 246 22.30 -21.52 11.55
C GLY A 246 22.07 -20.56 12.72
N LYS A 247 23.05 -20.32 13.60
CA LYS A 247 22.89 -19.32 14.66
C LYS A 247 22.89 -17.87 14.16
N VAL A 248 23.44 -17.60 12.97
CA VAL A 248 23.41 -16.24 12.35
C VAL A 248 22.11 -16.03 11.57
N ILE A 249 21.59 -17.08 10.90
CA ILE A 249 20.32 -17.02 10.16
C ILE A 249 19.11 -17.11 11.11
N GLN A 250 19.19 -17.77 12.26
CA GLN A 250 18.18 -17.62 13.31
C GLN A 250 18.07 -16.17 13.83
N GLY A 251 19.15 -15.37 13.71
CA GLY A 251 19.11 -13.93 13.96
C GLY A 251 18.30 -13.13 12.93
N LEU A 252 18.07 -13.67 11.72
CA LEU A 252 17.15 -13.10 10.73
C LEU A 252 15.68 -13.42 11.05
N SER A 253 15.39 -14.57 11.70
CA SER A 253 14.02 -14.92 12.13
C SER A 253 13.46 -14.03 13.25
N GLY A 254 14.32 -13.24 13.91
CA GLY A 254 13.92 -12.25 14.92
C GLY A 254 13.57 -10.86 14.37
N LEU A 255 13.61 -10.65 13.06
CA LEU A 255 13.35 -9.34 12.43
C LEU A 255 11.87 -9.12 12.06
N VAL A 256 11.00 -10.04 12.44
CA VAL A 256 9.56 -9.87 12.33
C VAL A 256 9.05 -9.17 13.60
N SER A 257 8.84 -7.85 13.48
CA SER A 257 8.00 -7.01 14.34
C SER A 257 8.32 -6.86 15.85
N ALA A 258 9.59 -6.71 16.25
CA ALA A 258 9.92 -6.21 17.59
C ALA A 258 10.72 -4.91 17.52
N VAL A 259 10.04 -3.80 17.84
CA VAL A 259 10.50 -2.49 18.35
C VAL A 259 12.01 -2.19 18.23
N LYS A 260 12.34 -1.11 17.50
CA LYS A 260 13.60 -0.33 17.55
C LYS A 260 14.87 -1.14 17.86
N GLY A 261 15.61 -1.48 16.80
CA GLY A 261 17.07 -1.63 16.84
C GLY A 261 17.58 -2.97 16.35
N LEU A 262 17.86 -3.06 15.04
CA LEU A 262 18.83 -4.04 14.53
C LEU A 262 20.15 -3.79 15.28
N ASP A 263 20.64 -4.76 16.04
CA ASP A 263 22.01 -4.73 16.57
C ASP A 263 22.98 -4.90 15.40
N LEU A 264 23.31 -3.78 14.76
CA LEU A 264 24.19 -3.71 13.61
C LEU A 264 25.55 -4.34 13.90
N ASN A 265 26.07 -4.19 15.12
CA ASN A 265 27.39 -4.70 15.46
C ASN A 265 27.37 -6.22 15.57
N GLY A 266 26.40 -6.79 16.30
CA GLY A 266 26.21 -8.24 16.39
C GLY A 266 25.88 -8.88 15.04
N PHE A 267 25.09 -8.19 14.20
CA PHE A 267 24.79 -8.63 12.83
C PHE A 267 26.05 -8.69 11.96
N MET A 268 26.87 -7.64 11.95
CA MET A 268 28.13 -7.60 11.19
C MET A 268 29.15 -8.64 11.69
N GLU A 269 29.22 -8.87 13.00
CA GLU A 269 30.05 -9.94 13.57
C GLU A 269 29.58 -11.33 13.07
N GLY A 270 28.27 -11.55 13.02
CA GLY A 270 27.69 -12.76 12.43
C GLY A 270 28.08 -12.97 10.96
N LEU A 271 28.06 -11.90 10.15
CA LEU A 271 28.51 -11.95 8.75
C LEU A 271 30.01 -12.26 8.63
N GLY A 272 30.85 -11.70 9.50
CA GLY A 272 32.28 -11.99 9.56
C GLY A 272 32.55 -13.47 9.80
N ARG A 273 31.85 -14.08 10.76
CA ARG A 273 31.97 -15.52 11.05
C ARG A 273 31.58 -16.42 9.86
N ILE A 274 30.59 -16.00 9.06
CA ILE A 274 30.21 -16.72 7.83
C ILE A 274 31.36 -16.66 6.82
N GLN A 275 31.94 -15.47 6.61
CA GLN A 275 33.06 -15.27 5.69
C GLN A 275 34.31 -16.05 6.12
N ASP A 276 34.63 -16.04 7.41
CA ASP A 276 35.77 -16.76 7.98
C ASP A 276 35.59 -18.29 7.89
N GLY A 277 34.39 -18.79 8.17
CA GLY A 277 34.05 -20.20 8.01
C GLY A 277 34.17 -20.70 6.57
N LEU A 278 33.94 -19.82 5.60
CA LEU A 278 34.12 -20.10 4.17
C LEU A 278 35.59 -20.02 3.75
N ALA A 279 36.38 -19.12 4.34
CA ALA A 279 37.82 -19.01 4.12
C ALA A 279 38.60 -20.22 4.68
N GLY A 280 38.13 -20.85 5.76
CA GLY A 280 38.71 -22.08 6.32
C GLY A 280 38.61 -23.32 5.40
N ALA A 281 37.66 -23.33 4.46
CA ALA A 281 37.52 -24.37 3.43
C ALA A 281 38.34 -24.08 2.15
N SER A 282 39.20 -23.04 2.18
CA SER A 282 39.78 -22.40 1.01
C SER A 282 41.19 -22.90 0.65
N LYS A 283 41.26 -24.03 -0.06
CA LYS A 283 42.39 -24.29 -0.98
C LYS A 283 42.19 -23.63 -2.36
N ILE A 284 41.16 -22.80 -2.54
CA ILE A 284 40.69 -22.32 -3.86
C ILE A 284 40.86 -20.80 -4.04
N VAL A 285 41.00 -20.00 -2.98
CA VAL A 285 41.23 -18.52 -3.10
C VAL A 285 42.54 -18.17 -3.82
N GLN A 286 43.55 -19.05 -3.84
CA GLN A 286 44.77 -18.82 -4.61
C GLN A 286 44.52 -18.77 -6.13
N GLY A 287 43.48 -19.45 -6.63
CA GLY A 287 43.10 -19.48 -8.05
C GLY A 287 42.39 -18.21 -8.53
N VAL A 288 41.61 -17.56 -7.64
CA VAL A 288 40.91 -16.31 -7.96
C VAL A 288 41.89 -15.15 -8.13
N LYS A 289 42.95 -15.11 -7.32
CA LYS A 289 44.02 -14.09 -7.45
C LYS A 289 44.82 -14.22 -8.75
N THR A 290 44.99 -15.44 -9.25
CA THR A 290 45.72 -15.70 -10.52
C THR A 290 44.86 -15.46 -11.76
N ALA A 291 43.54 -15.64 -11.68
CA ALA A 291 42.60 -15.24 -12.74
C ALA A 291 42.47 -13.70 -12.85
N TYR A 292 42.47 -13.00 -11.70
CA TYR A 292 42.40 -11.54 -11.62
C TYR A 292 43.56 -10.83 -12.35
N GLU A 293 44.77 -11.39 -12.32
CA GLU A 293 45.93 -10.87 -13.06
C GLU A 293 45.88 -11.21 -14.55
N GLY A 294 45.17 -12.27 -14.95
CA GLY A 294 44.98 -12.67 -16.36
C GLY A 294 43.92 -11.85 -17.11
N ALA A 295 42.85 -11.42 -16.43
CA ALA A 295 41.74 -10.66 -17.02
C ALA A 295 42.09 -9.19 -17.38
N VAL A 296 43.20 -8.66 -16.85
CA VAL A 296 43.70 -7.30 -17.19
C VAL A 296 44.18 -7.20 -18.65
N ALA A 297 44.34 -8.33 -19.35
CA ALA A 297 44.92 -8.38 -20.70
C ALA A 297 43.94 -8.37 -21.88
N PHE A 298 42.62 -8.31 -21.69
CA PHE A 298 41.65 -8.34 -22.80
C PHE A 298 40.63 -7.20 -22.73
N GLY A 299 41.06 -6.00 -23.08
CA GLY A 299 40.15 -4.92 -23.44
C GLY A 299 39.94 -4.92 -24.95
N GLU A 300 38.77 -5.37 -25.42
CA GLU A 300 38.15 -4.94 -26.70
C GLU A 300 36.84 -5.65 -27.06
N SER A 301 36.40 -6.68 -26.32
CA SER A 301 35.04 -7.23 -26.47
C SER A 301 34.34 -7.23 -25.11
N GLY A 302 33.04 -6.95 -25.07
CA GLY A 302 32.24 -6.95 -23.82
C GLY A 302 32.19 -8.30 -23.07
N GLN A 303 32.98 -9.28 -23.49
CA GLN A 303 33.10 -10.63 -22.94
C GLN A 303 33.89 -10.66 -21.62
N GLY A 304 34.95 -9.84 -21.48
CA GLY A 304 35.72 -9.77 -20.22
C GLY A 304 34.96 -9.15 -19.03
N PHE A 305 33.98 -8.29 -19.32
CA PHE A 305 33.06 -7.74 -18.32
C PHE A 305 32.16 -8.82 -17.72
N PHE A 306 31.72 -9.78 -18.55
CA PHE A 306 30.82 -10.85 -18.15
C PHE A 306 31.52 -11.90 -17.28
N GLU A 307 32.72 -12.29 -17.68
CA GLU A 307 33.56 -13.25 -16.94
C GLU A 307 33.91 -12.72 -15.55
N CYS A 308 34.29 -11.45 -15.42
CA CYS A 308 34.57 -10.82 -14.12
C CYS A 308 33.35 -10.77 -13.19
N LEU A 309 32.16 -10.53 -13.73
CA LEU A 309 30.91 -10.56 -12.95
C LEU A 309 30.55 -11.99 -12.51
N GLN A 310 30.66 -12.97 -13.41
CA GLN A 310 30.41 -14.37 -13.10
C GLN A 310 31.37 -14.93 -12.05
N GLU A 311 32.66 -14.60 -12.12
CA GLU A 311 33.68 -15.01 -11.14
C GLU A 311 33.37 -14.51 -9.72
N GLY A 312 32.74 -13.33 -9.60
CA GLY A 312 32.28 -12.77 -8.33
C GLY A 312 30.97 -13.36 -7.80
N LEU A 313 30.19 -14.05 -8.64
CA LEU A 313 28.88 -14.58 -8.28
C LEU A 313 28.96 -16.08 -7.99
N SER A 314 29.10 -16.44 -6.71
CA SER A 314 29.01 -17.83 -6.26
C SER A 314 27.55 -18.26 -6.13
N PHE A 315 27.19 -19.37 -6.77
CA PHE A 315 25.89 -20.03 -6.60
C PHE A 315 26.02 -21.28 -5.72
N ASP A 316 27.22 -21.82 -5.52
CA ASP A 316 27.39 -23.13 -4.88
C ASP A 316 27.43 -23.06 -3.35
N ARG A 317 27.40 -21.85 -2.76
CA ARG A 317 27.54 -21.60 -1.31
C ARG A 317 26.69 -20.42 -0.87
N LYS A 318 26.19 -20.45 0.37
CA LYS A 318 25.52 -19.31 1.00
C LYS A 318 26.52 -18.16 1.18
N CYS A 319 26.23 -17.01 0.60
CA CYS A 319 27.15 -15.88 0.59
C CYS A 319 26.77 -14.78 1.59
N ALA A 320 27.77 -14.24 2.30
CA ALA A 320 27.59 -13.15 3.24
C ALA A 320 27.01 -11.87 2.60
N TRP A 321 27.29 -11.64 1.31
CA TRP A 321 26.75 -10.49 0.57
C TRP A 321 25.22 -10.49 0.48
N TYR A 322 24.59 -11.65 0.27
CA TYR A 322 23.12 -11.74 0.20
C TYR A 322 22.49 -11.35 1.53
N ALA A 323 23.00 -11.91 2.64
CA ALA A 323 22.51 -11.58 3.98
C ALA A 323 22.73 -10.09 4.32
N ALA A 324 23.88 -9.52 3.93
CA ALA A 324 24.16 -8.10 4.10
C ALA A 324 23.16 -7.22 3.33
N LEU A 325 22.82 -7.59 2.09
CA LEU A 325 21.81 -6.89 1.30
C LEU A 325 20.42 -6.97 1.92
N ARG A 326 20.05 -8.12 2.49
CA ARG A 326 18.78 -8.28 3.25
C ARG A 326 18.73 -7.38 4.48
N GLY A 327 19.83 -7.30 5.24
CA GLY A 327 19.95 -6.34 6.34
C GLY A 327 19.83 -4.89 5.88
N ALA A 328 20.38 -4.57 4.71
CA ALA A 328 20.25 -3.25 4.10
C ALA A 328 18.80 -2.93 3.71
N ASP A 329 18.07 -3.89 3.14
CA ASP A 329 16.65 -3.75 2.78
C ASP A 329 15.77 -3.50 4.01
N SER A 330 16.03 -4.17 5.13
CA SER A 330 15.33 -3.89 6.39
C SER A 330 15.59 -2.47 6.89
N LEU A 331 16.84 -1.99 6.84
CA LEU A 331 17.18 -0.63 7.25
C LEU A 331 16.54 0.44 6.36
N ILE A 332 16.48 0.20 5.04
CA ILE A 332 15.78 1.08 4.09
C ILE A 332 14.29 1.13 4.40
N ARG A 333 13.67 -0.04 4.62
CA ARG A 333 12.25 -0.17 4.97
C ARG A 333 11.89 0.58 6.26
N ASP A 334 12.77 0.50 7.25
CA ASP A 334 12.60 1.18 8.55
C ASP A 334 12.90 2.70 8.49
N GLY A 335 13.39 3.20 7.35
CA GLY A 335 13.84 4.59 7.20
C GLY A 335 15.16 4.89 7.92
N SER A 336 15.89 3.86 8.36
CA SER A 336 17.15 3.95 9.10
C SER A 336 18.34 4.17 8.15
N PHE A 337 18.35 5.29 7.43
CA PHE A 337 19.38 5.58 6.43
C PHE A 337 20.78 5.79 7.03
N ILE A 338 20.89 6.24 8.28
CA ILE A 338 22.16 6.29 9.01
C ILE A 338 22.68 4.87 9.26
N GLY A 339 21.79 3.97 9.70
CA GLY A 339 22.11 2.56 9.91
C GLY A 339 22.49 1.85 8.61
N PHE A 340 21.74 2.12 7.54
CA PHE A 340 22.04 1.64 6.18
C PHE A 340 23.44 2.05 5.73
N LYS A 341 23.80 3.35 5.85
CA LYS A 341 25.15 3.83 5.53
C LYS A 341 26.22 3.10 6.34
N LYS A 342 26.01 2.98 7.66
CA LYS A 342 26.96 2.30 8.56
C LYS A 342 27.18 0.86 8.11
N LEU A 343 26.11 0.10 7.87
CA LEU A 343 26.19 -1.28 7.40
C LEU A 343 26.99 -1.38 6.10
N VAL A 344 26.63 -0.57 5.10
CA VAL A 344 27.27 -0.61 3.78
C VAL A 344 28.77 -0.28 3.86
N CYS A 345 29.16 0.66 4.72
CA CYS A 345 30.54 1.07 4.89
C CYS A 345 31.39 0.12 5.75
N GLU A 346 30.79 -0.65 6.65
CA GLU A 346 31.53 -1.45 7.65
C GLU A 346 31.40 -2.96 7.46
N VAL A 347 30.51 -3.42 6.56
CA VAL A 347 30.27 -4.86 6.37
C VAL A 347 31.52 -5.62 5.89
N PRO A 348 31.81 -6.82 6.41
CA PRO A 348 33.00 -7.60 6.02
C PRO A 348 33.10 -7.93 4.53
N CYS A 349 31.96 -8.10 3.85
CA CYS A 349 31.89 -8.35 2.40
C CYS A 349 31.83 -7.07 1.56
N ARG A 350 32.25 -5.91 2.07
CA ARG A 350 32.16 -4.62 1.34
C ARG A 350 32.89 -4.63 0.00
N SER A 351 33.99 -5.38 -0.11
CA SER A 351 34.77 -5.52 -1.35
C SER A 351 34.24 -6.61 -2.29
N ASP A 352 33.15 -7.30 -1.92
CA ASP A 352 32.51 -8.29 -2.78
C ASP A 352 31.74 -7.59 -3.91
N VAL A 353 32.04 -7.98 -5.15
CA VAL A 353 31.44 -7.40 -6.36
C VAL A 353 29.91 -7.55 -6.36
N ALA A 354 29.39 -8.68 -5.89
CA ALA A 354 27.95 -8.94 -5.83
C ALA A 354 27.25 -8.08 -4.78
N PHE A 355 27.94 -7.82 -3.65
CA PHE A 355 27.47 -6.89 -2.64
C PHE A 355 27.38 -5.46 -3.21
N GLN A 356 28.48 -4.97 -3.79
CA GLN A 356 28.53 -3.63 -4.36
C GLN A 356 27.49 -3.43 -5.46
N TRP A 357 27.33 -4.40 -6.35
CA TRP A 357 26.30 -4.37 -7.39
C TRP A 357 24.90 -4.23 -6.81
N GLY A 358 24.58 -5.00 -5.78
CA GLY A 358 23.29 -4.95 -5.09
C GLY A 358 23.02 -3.65 -4.34
N ILE A 359 24.06 -3.04 -3.77
CA ILE A 359 23.97 -1.73 -3.14
C ILE A 359 23.75 -0.64 -4.19
N CYS A 360 24.46 -0.67 -5.32
CA CYS A 360 24.24 0.26 -6.42
C CYS A 360 22.78 0.19 -6.90
N GLN A 361 22.23 -1.01 -7.07
CA GLN A 361 20.82 -1.19 -7.44
C GLN A 361 19.87 -0.51 -6.41
N ARG A 362 20.03 -0.80 -5.11
CA ARG A 362 19.20 -0.22 -4.04
C ARG A 362 19.30 1.31 -3.98
N LEU A 363 20.50 1.86 -4.16
CA LEU A 363 20.70 3.31 -4.23
C LEU A 363 20.00 3.93 -5.45
N GLY A 364 20.06 3.25 -6.60
CA GLY A 364 19.30 3.65 -7.79
C GLY A 364 17.79 3.63 -7.57
N GLU A 365 17.28 2.58 -6.91
CA GLU A 365 15.86 2.46 -6.53
C GLU A 365 15.43 3.56 -5.54
N ILE A 366 16.25 3.86 -4.52
CA ILE A 366 16.01 4.98 -3.60
C ILE A 366 15.97 6.32 -4.35
N ALA A 367 16.90 6.55 -5.28
CA ALA A 367 16.96 7.78 -6.07
C ALA A 367 15.76 7.94 -7.03
N ALA A 368 15.29 6.83 -7.59
CA ALA A 368 14.15 6.79 -8.51
C ALA A 368 12.79 6.87 -7.79
N ASN A 369 12.73 6.52 -6.49
CA ASN A 369 11.47 6.49 -5.75
C ASN A 369 10.97 7.91 -5.41
N ILE A 370 9.86 8.31 -6.04
CA ILE A 370 9.20 9.62 -5.84
C ILE A 370 8.65 9.77 -4.41
N GLU A 371 8.38 8.66 -3.71
CA GLU A 371 7.85 8.67 -2.33
C GLU A 371 8.94 8.94 -1.29
N CYS A 372 10.22 8.83 -1.66
CA CYS A 372 11.34 9.27 -0.84
C CYS A 372 11.47 10.79 -0.91
N ASN A 373 11.74 11.44 0.22
CA ASN A 373 12.01 12.88 0.23
C ASN A 373 13.25 13.22 -0.62
N GLY A 374 13.29 14.47 -1.06
CA GLY A 374 14.33 14.96 -1.95
C GLY A 374 15.77 14.80 -1.45
N GLU A 375 16.00 15.01 -0.15
CA GLU A 375 17.34 14.88 0.45
C GLU A 375 17.82 13.42 0.47
N THR A 376 16.92 12.47 0.69
CA THR A 376 17.21 11.04 0.69
C THR A 376 17.57 10.58 -0.72
N ARG A 377 16.79 11.02 -1.73
CA ARG A 377 17.08 10.77 -3.15
C ARG A 377 18.43 11.36 -3.57
N HIS A 378 18.71 12.60 -3.17
CA HIS A 378 19.99 13.26 -3.42
C HIS A 378 21.15 12.52 -2.75
N SER A 379 21.01 12.13 -1.48
CA SER A 379 22.02 11.36 -0.74
C SER A 379 22.36 10.03 -1.43
N ALA A 380 21.37 9.35 -2.02
CA ALA A 380 21.61 8.12 -2.76
C ALA A 380 22.47 8.35 -4.03
N ILE A 381 22.22 9.44 -4.77
CA ILE A 381 23.02 9.84 -5.93
C ILE A 381 24.46 10.20 -5.52
N VAL A 382 24.62 10.96 -4.43
CA VAL A 382 25.95 11.30 -3.90
C VAL A 382 26.71 10.05 -3.48
N PHE A 383 26.02 9.07 -2.85
CA PHE A 383 26.67 7.84 -2.42
C PHE A 383 27.13 6.97 -3.59
N LEU A 384 26.34 6.91 -4.68
CA LEU A 384 26.76 6.26 -5.93
C LEU A 384 28.05 6.90 -6.48
N GLY A 385 28.15 8.24 -6.44
CA GLY A 385 29.36 8.97 -6.83
C GLY A 385 30.58 8.63 -5.96
N GLU A 386 30.39 8.50 -4.64
CA GLU A 386 31.48 8.11 -3.72
C GLU A 386 32.00 6.70 -4.03
N ILE A 387 31.11 5.73 -4.29
CA ILE A 387 31.49 4.36 -4.68
C ILE A 387 32.29 4.37 -6.00
N TYR A 388 31.94 5.24 -6.94
CA TYR A 388 32.64 5.36 -8.23
C TYR A 388 34.04 6.00 -8.10
N GLN A 389 34.20 6.98 -7.20
CA GLN A 389 35.43 7.78 -7.10
C GLN A 389 36.49 7.15 -6.19
N ASP A 390 36.11 6.61 -5.03
CA ASP A 390 37.05 6.15 -4.00
C ASP A 390 37.49 4.69 -4.19
N ASP A 391 38.41 4.49 -5.14
CA ASP A 391 38.96 3.18 -5.48
C ASP A 391 39.74 2.53 -4.32
N VAL A 392 40.20 3.34 -3.35
CA VAL A 392 40.91 2.84 -2.17
C VAL A 392 39.94 2.10 -1.24
N VAL A 393 38.72 2.62 -1.10
CA VAL A 393 37.69 2.05 -0.22
C VAL A 393 36.86 0.97 -0.93
N TRP A 394 36.48 1.21 -2.18
CA TRP A 394 35.51 0.40 -2.93
C TRP A 394 36.14 -0.50 -4.01
N GLY A 395 37.42 -0.32 -4.30
CA GLY A 395 38.11 -1.08 -5.36
C GLY A 395 37.85 -0.50 -6.76
N ASN A 396 38.54 -1.07 -7.76
CA ASN A 396 38.49 -0.61 -9.15
C ASN A 396 37.69 -1.55 -10.06
N HIS A 397 36.55 -2.04 -9.59
CA HIS A 397 35.72 -2.99 -10.34
C HIS A 397 35.02 -2.29 -11.50
N THR A 398 35.45 -2.58 -12.74
CA THR A 398 34.92 -1.94 -13.96
C THR A 398 33.42 -2.15 -14.13
N ASN A 399 32.91 -3.34 -13.78
CA ASN A 399 31.50 -3.68 -13.92
C ASN A 399 30.60 -2.88 -12.94
N VAL A 400 31.02 -2.71 -11.68
CA VAL A 400 30.33 -1.87 -10.69
C VAL A 400 30.31 -0.41 -11.15
N LYS A 401 31.44 0.10 -11.66
CA LYS A 401 31.54 1.48 -12.18
C LYS A 401 30.63 1.70 -13.38
N GLN A 402 30.61 0.75 -14.31
CA GLN A 402 29.71 0.77 -15.45
C GLN A 402 28.24 0.75 -15.01
N TRP A 403 27.94 -0.03 -13.96
CA TRP A 403 26.59 -0.09 -13.42
C TRP A 403 26.14 1.26 -12.82
N ILE A 404 27.00 1.88 -12.00
CA ILE A 404 26.76 3.23 -11.45
C ILE A 404 26.50 4.25 -12.56
N LEU A 405 27.33 4.25 -13.61
CA LEU A 405 27.14 5.15 -14.74
C LEU A 405 25.81 4.91 -15.44
N SER A 406 25.43 3.66 -15.67
CA SER A 406 24.13 3.31 -16.27
C SER A 406 22.96 3.79 -15.40
N ILE A 407 23.03 3.63 -14.08
CA ILE A 407 22.02 4.14 -13.13
C ILE A 407 21.86 5.65 -13.26
N LEU A 408 22.96 6.40 -13.17
CA LEU A 408 22.94 7.87 -13.25
C LEU A 408 22.44 8.36 -14.63
N THR A 409 22.83 7.64 -15.68
CA THR A 409 22.40 7.88 -17.06
C THR A 409 20.90 7.64 -17.19
N GLN A 410 20.34 6.57 -16.62
CA GLN A 410 18.89 6.33 -16.56
C GLN A 410 18.16 7.43 -15.78
N LEU A 411 18.62 7.78 -14.58
CA LEU A 411 18.06 8.84 -13.75
C LEU A 411 18.07 10.22 -14.43
N ALA A 412 19.08 10.51 -15.27
CA ALA A 412 19.19 11.75 -16.03
C ALA A 412 18.28 11.81 -17.27
N SER A 413 17.65 10.69 -17.67
CA SER A 413 16.99 10.54 -18.99
C SER A 413 15.46 10.52 -18.98
N VAL A 414 14.79 10.63 -17.83
CA VAL A 414 13.31 10.48 -17.78
C VAL A 414 12.59 11.65 -18.49
N PRO A 415 11.76 11.41 -19.52
CA PRO A 415 11.21 12.49 -20.35
C PRO A 415 10.02 13.27 -19.77
N GLY A 416 9.74 13.18 -18.46
CA GLY A 416 8.39 13.48 -17.93
C GLY A 416 8.15 14.89 -17.39
N ASN A 417 9.17 15.60 -16.90
CA ASN A 417 9.00 16.98 -16.43
C ASN A 417 10.37 17.65 -16.24
N THR A 418 10.79 18.49 -17.18
CA THR A 418 12.03 19.30 -17.09
C THR A 418 12.07 20.28 -15.90
N ALA A 419 11.02 20.30 -15.06
CA ALA A 419 10.94 21.09 -13.83
C ALA A 419 11.36 20.32 -12.56
N ASP A 420 11.57 19.00 -12.63
CA ASP A 420 12.00 18.25 -11.46
C ASP A 420 13.53 18.43 -11.25
N ILE A 421 13.89 19.02 -10.11
CA ILE A 421 15.27 19.35 -9.71
C ILE A 421 16.17 18.10 -9.70
N PHE A 422 15.60 16.90 -9.50
CA PHE A 422 16.37 15.66 -9.37
C PHE A 422 17.05 15.19 -10.65
N TYR A 423 16.52 15.56 -11.81
CA TYR A 423 17.16 15.33 -13.12
C TYR A 423 18.48 16.09 -13.23
N THR A 424 18.40 17.39 -12.91
CA THR A 424 19.54 18.29 -12.95
C THR A 424 20.63 17.84 -11.99
N VAL A 425 20.25 17.30 -10.83
CA VAL A 425 21.19 16.72 -9.86
C VAL A 425 21.91 15.49 -10.43
N ALA A 426 21.17 14.54 -11.00
CA ALA A 426 21.77 13.33 -11.57
C ALA A 426 22.69 13.66 -12.76
N GLU A 427 22.26 14.55 -13.65
CA GLU A 427 23.04 14.99 -14.80
C GLU A 427 24.30 15.79 -14.38
N ALA A 428 24.19 16.68 -13.39
CA ALA A 428 25.35 17.40 -12.86
C ALA A 428 26.39 16.46 -12.26
N HIS A 429 25.97 15.47 -11.47
CA HIS A 429 26.87 14.45 -10.93
C HIS A 429 27.49 13.59 -12.04
N LEU A 430 26.69 13.16 -13.02
CA LEU A 430 27.18 12.37 -14.15
C LEU A 430 28.24 13.14 -14.96
N GLN A 431 28.08 14.44 -15.16
CA GLN A 431 29.10 15.29 -15.80
C GLN A 431 30.36 15.42 -14.95
N GLU A 432 30.21 15.56 -13.64
CA GLU A 432 31.35 15.67 -12.72
C GLU A 432 32.21 14.40 -12.69
N LEU A 433 31.56 13.23 -12.70
CA LEU A 433 32.24 11.93 -12.81
C LEU A 433 33.01 11.76 -14.13
N GLY A 434 32.57 12.41 -15.22
CA GLY A 434 33.29 12.40 -16.49
C GLY A 434 34.55 13.27 -16.50
N LYS A 435 34.60 14.31 -15.65
CA LYS A 435 35.75 15.21 -15.53
C LYS A 435 36.83 14.66 -14.60
N HIS A 436 36.46 13.80 -13.66
CA HIS A 436 37.33 13.30 -12.59
C HIS A 436 37.61 11.80 -12.75
N GLY A 437 38.88 11.41 -12.81
CA GLY A 437 39.29 10.01 -12.87
C GLY A 437 40.56 9.78 -13.68
N ASP A 438 41.06 8.55 -13.68
CA ASP A 438 42.12 8.12 -14.58
C ASP A 438 41.58 7.97 -16.03
N ALA A 439 42.49 7.78 -16.99
CA ALA A 439 42.11 7.62 -18.40
C ALA A 439 41.12 6.46 -18.63
N LYS A 440 41.15 5.42 -17.78
CA LYS A 440 40.24 4.27 -17.85
C LYS A 440 38.80 4.66 -17.43
N LYS A 441 38.64 5.44 -16.36
CA LYS A 441 37.33 5.96 -15.93
C LYS A 441 36.73 6.93 -16.96
N GLN A 442 37.55 7.78 -17.56
CA GLN A 442 37.09 8.70 -18.61
C GLN A 442 36.61 7.97 -19.86
N GLU A 443 37.36 6.94 -20.28
CA GLU A 443 36.97 6.07 -21.40
C GLU A 443 35.66 5.32 -21.11
N LEU A 444 35.54 4.74 -19.90
CA LEU A 444 34.32 4.04 -19.49
C LEU A 444 33.09 4.97 -19.48
N HIS A 445 33.26 6.20 -18.99
CA HIS A 445 32.21 7.23 -19.00
C HIS A 445 31.74 7.54 -20.42
N ARG A 446 32.67 7.76 -21.35
CA ARG A 446 32.37 7.99 -22.76
C ARG A 446 31.59 6.83 -23.38
N LEU A 447 32.07 5.60 -23.22
CA LEU A 447 31.42 4.41 -23.75
C LEU A 447 29.99 4.22 -23.22
N CYS A 448 29.75 4.55 -21.94
CA CYS A 448 28.41 4.46 -21.35
C CYS A 448 27.45 5.52 -21.88
N ARG A 449 27.95 6.74 -22.18
CA ARG A 449 27.14 7.81 -22.81
C ARG A 449 26.73 7.47 -24.24
N GLU A 450 27.62 6.83 -25.01
CA GLU A 450 27.38 6.48 -26.41
C GLU A 450 26.39 5.33 -26.59
N LYS A 451 26.31 4.40 -25.63
CA LYS A 451 25.50 3.17 -25.72
C LYS A 451 23.97 3.41 -25.64
N GLY A 452 23.54 4.65 -25.36
CA GLY A 452 22.13 5.01 -25.21
C GLY A 452 21.48 4.44 -23.93
N HIS A 453 20.23 4.86 -23.65
CA HIS A 453 19.51 4.50 -22.43
C HIS A 453 18.53 3.35 -22.70
N GLY A 454 18.64 2.25 -21.95
CA GLY A 454 17.56 1.27 -21.80
C GLY A 454 16.68 1.62 -20.60
N SER A 455 15.39 1.31 -20.65
CA SER A 455 14.42 1.46 -19.54
C SER A 455 14.59 0.40 -18.43
N TYR A 456 15.79 -0.18 -18.34
CA TYR A 456 16.09 -1.39 -17.62
C TYR A 456 17.51 -1.34 -17.05
N PRO A 457 17.76 -1.84 -15.83
CA PRO A 457 16.80 -2.46 -14.92
C PRO A 457 16.12 -1.50 -13.93
N LEU A 458 16.47 -0.20 -13.90
CA LEU A 458 15.79 0.73 -12.99
C LEU A 458 14.41 1.09 -13.51
N LYS A 459 13.42 0.97 -12.63
CA LYS A 459 12.06 1.40 -12.90
C LYS A 459 11.93 2.88 -12.59
N LEU A 460 11.82 3.69 -13.63
CA LEU A 460 11.57 5.10 -13.52
C LEU A 460 10.05 5.28 -13.50
N GLY A 461 9.51 5.96 -12.48
CA GLY A 461 8.06 6.11 -12.31
C GLY A 461 7.42 6.72 -13.56
N SER A 462 6.50 5.99 -14.19
CA SER A 462 5.71 6.51 -15.31
C SER A 462 4.62 7.42 -14.76
N SER A 463 4.72 8.72 -15.06
CA SER A 463 3.64 9.67 -14.81
C SER A 463 2.59 9.54 -15.92
N GLU A 464 1.71 8.55 -15.83
CA GLU A 464 0.57 8.48 -16.74
C GLU A 464 -0.53 9.45 -16.29
N ILE A 465 -0.70 10.52 -17.06
CA ILE A 465 -1.77 11.52 -16.91
C ILE A 465 -2.89 11.12 -17.87
N GLY A 466 -4.11 10.87 -17.37
CA GLY A 466 -5.28 10.82 -18.25
C GLY A 466 -6.53 10.12 -17.71
N SER A 467 -6.41 9.11 -16.85
CA SER A 467 -7.56 8.39 -16.27
C SER A 467 -7.90 8.91 -14.86
N PRO A 468 -9.18 8.99 -14.45
CA PRO A 468 -9.56 9.24 -13.06
C PRO A 468 -8.99 8.14 -12.16
N SER A 469 -8.57 8.48 -10.94
CA SER A 469 -8.05 7.48 -9.99
C SER A 469 -9.14 6.48 -9.58
N LEU A 470 -8.74 5.32 -9.03
CA LEU A 470 -9.71 4.37 -8.47
C LEU A 470 -10.51 5.04 -7.34
N LEU A 471 -9.84 5.85 -6.52
CA LEU A 471 -10.49 6.61 -5.48
C LEU A 471 -11.47 7.65 -6.03
N ASP A 472 -11.13 8.38 -7.09
CA ASP A 472 -12.07 9.33 -7.72
C ASP A 472 -13.35 8.63 -8.14
N ARG A 473 -13.24 7.47 -8.79
CA ARG A 473 -14.39 6.65 -9.21
C ARG A 473 -15.25 6.17 -8.03
N VAL A 474 -14.62 5.87 -6.89
CA VAL A 474 -15.34 5.52 -5.65
C VAL A 474 -16.05 6.73 -5.07
N GLN A 475 -15.38 7.90 -5.03
CA GLN A 475 -15.92 9.16 -4.48
C GLN A 475 -16.92 9.87 -5.40
N GLU A 476 -16.97 9.52 -6.68
CA GLU A 476 -17.97 9.99 -7.65
C GLU A 476 -19.33 9.31 -7.47
N ARG A 477 -19.39 8.17 -6.77
CA ARG A 477 -20.67 7.60 -6.33
C ARG A 477 -21.32 8.58 -5.35
N PRO A 478 -22.64 8.81 -5.42
CA PRO A 478 -23.31 9.70 -4.48
C PRO A 478 -23.11 9.15 -3.06
N ASP A 479 -22.39 9.90 -2.20
CA ASP A 479 -22.21 9.49 -0.81
C ASP A 479 -23.48 9.81 -0.01
N VAL A 480 -24.46 8.91 -0.10
CA VAL A 480 -25.72 9.04 0.62
C VAL A 480 -25.53 8.85 2.12
N GLU A 481 -24.68 7.91 2.54
CA GLU A 481 -24.48 7.59 3.95
C GLU A 481 -23.77 8.73 4.69
N GLY A 482 -22.76 9.36 4.09
CA GLY A 482 -22.13 10.56 4.63
C GLY A 482 -23.14 11.68 4.90
N SER A 483 -24.01 11.98 3.94
CA SER A 483 -25.06 12.98 4.10
C SER A 483 -26.12 12.58 5.14
N ILE A 484 -26.49 11.30 5.24
CA ILE A 484 -27.37 10.79 6.31
C ILE A 484 -26.74 11.01 7.68
N ARG A 485 -25.43 10.76 7.83
CA ARG A 485 -24.71 10.97 9.09
C ARG A 485 -24.59 12.44 9.46
N GLN A 486 -24.34 13.30 8.47
CA GLN A 486 -24.36 14.74 8.68
C GLN A 486 -25.74 15.20 9.18
N LEU A 487 -26.82 14.74 8.54
CA LEU A 487 -28.20 15.00 8.98
C LEU A 487 -28.43 14.51 10.41
N ARG A 488 -28.02 13.27 10.74
CA ARG A 488 -28.13 12.70 12.09
C ARG A 488 -27.42 13.58 13.13
N ARG A 489 -26.16 13.95 12.89
CA ARG A 489 -25.37 14.81 13.80
C ARG A 489 -26.05 16.17 14.00
N GLN A 490 -26.55 16.78 12.92
CA GLN A 490 -27.30 18.03 13.00
C GLN A 490 -28.55 17.89 13.87
N ARG A 491 -29.37 16.85 13.65
CA ARG A 491 -30.62 16.62 14.39
C ARG A 491 -30.40 16.36 15.87
N LEU A 492 -29.42 15.52 16.22
CA LEU A 492 -29.09 15.24 17.62
C LEU A 492 -28.60 16.50 18.37
N LYS A 493 -27.83 17.37 17.69
CA LYS A 493 -27.36 18.64 18.26
C LYS A 493 -28.49 19.67 18.43
N GLU A 494 -29.46 19.70 17.52
CA GLU A 494 -30.66 20.56 17.64
C GLU A 494 -31.49 20.19 18.89
N ARG A 495 -31.55 18.89 19.25
CA ARG A 495 -32.31 18.39 20.39
C ARG A 495 -31.75 18.78 21.76
N GLU A 496 -30.43 18.91 21.93
CA GLU A 496 -29.80 19.23 23.24
C GLU A 496 -30.35 20.53 23.88
N LYS A 497 -31.02 21.37 23.10
CA LYS A 497 -31.56 22.67 23.51
C LYS A 497 -33.02 22.65 23.98
N ILE A 498 -33.69 21.50 23.96
CA ILE A 498 -35.14 21.41 24.16
C ILE A 498 -35.46 20.65 25.46
N VAL A 499 -36.29 21.25 26.32
CA VAL A 499 -36.87 20.56 27.48
C VAL A 499 -38.04 19.72 27.01
N TYR A 500 -37.97 18.41 27.25
CA TYR A 500 -39.02 17.45 26.86
C TYR A 500 -39.79 16.95 28.08
N ILE A 501 -41.12 17.04 28.01
CA ILE A 501 -42.05 16.44 28.97
C ILE A 501 -42.86 15.39 28.20
N PRO A 502 -42.77 14.09 28.55
CA PRO A 502 -43.49 13.04 27.85
C PRO A 502 -45.01 13.23 27.89
N PRO A 503 -45.69 13.36 26.75
CA PRO A 503 -47.14 13.50 26.72
C PRO A 503 -47.82 12.16 27.01
N GLN A 504 -48.97 12.26 27.67
CA GLN A 504 -49.91 11.16 27.84
C GLN A 504 -50.97 11.23 26.75
N ALA A 505 -51.31 10.08 26.16
CA ALA A 505 -52.26 9.97 25.07
C ALA A 505 -53.39 9.00 25.42
N LYS A 506 -54.46 9.04 24.62
CA LYS A 506 -55.60 8.12 24.66
C LYS A 506 -55.89 7.61 23.26
N ALA A 507 -56.55 6.45 23.15
CA ALA A 507 -56.71 5.73 21.87
C ALA A 507 -57.50 6.51 20.79
N GLY A 508 -58.28 7.51 21.19
CA GLY A 508 -59.00 8.38 20.27
C GLY A 508 -59.79 9.47 21.01
N LEU A 509 -60.44 10.36 20.26
CA LEU A 509 -61.17 11.51 20.82
C LEU A 509 -62.26 11.10 21.83
N GLN A 510 -62.90 9.95 21.60
CA GLN A 510 -63.99 9.43 22.43
C GLN A 510 -63.53 8.51 23.58
N ALA A 511 -62.24 8.21 23.68
CA ALA A 511 -61.71 7.39 24.76
C ALA A 511 -61.78 8.13 26.10
N SER A 512 -62.01 7.37 27.18
CA SER A 512 -62.03 7.91 28.55
C SER A 512 -60.68 8.52 28.91
N ASP A 513 -60.71 9.65 29.62
CA ASP A 513 -59.53 10.33 30.14
C ASP A 513 -58.85 9.54 31.28
N ASP A 514 -59.51 8.53 31.84
CA ASP A 514 -58.95 7.63 32.85
C ASP A 514 -58.04 6.55 32.24
N ILE A 515 -58.10 6.35 30.91
CA ILE A 515 -57.32 5.34 30.18
C ILE A 515 -56.28 6.06 29.34
N ARG A 516 -55.25 6.59 30.01
CA ARG A 516 -54.11 7.24 29.38
C ARG A 516 -52.91 6.31 29.35
N PHE A 517 -52.08 6.48 28.33
CA PHE A 517 -50.82 5.76 28.16
C PHE A 517 -49.71 6.70 27.68
N PRO A 518 -48.43 6.36 27.93
CA PRO A 518 -47.30 7.08 27.35
C PRO A 518 -47.35 7.02 25.82
N LEU A 519 -47.25 8.17 25.15
CA LEU A 519 -47.39 8.22 23.69
C LEU A 519 -46.26 7.47 22.96
N MET A 520 -45.02 7.54 23.47
CA MET A 520 -43.86 6.90 22.82
C MET A 520 -44.04 5.39 22.67
N GLU A 521 -44.50 4.70 23.73
CA GLU A 521 -44.72 3.24 23.71
C GLU A 521 -45.71 2.82 22.62
N LYS A 522 -46.77 3.61 22.42
CA LYS A 522 -47.74 3.33 21.34
C LYS A 522 -47.21 3.63 19.95
N VAL A 523 -46.33 4.61 19.81
CA VAL A 523 -45.64 4.84 18.53
C VAL A 523 -44.67 3.70 18.23
N ASP A 524 -43.96 3.17 19.23
CA ASP A 524 -43.09 2.01 19.04
C ASP A 524 -43.86 0.76 18.61
N GLU A 525 -45.02 0.50 19.24
CA GLU A 525 -45.94 -0.58 18.80
C GLU A 525 -46.38 -0.39 17.33
N PHE A 526 -46.71 0.85 16.94
CA PHE A 526 -47.07 1.17 15.56
C PHE A 526 -45.90 0.93 14.59
N LEU A 527 -44.71 1.40 14.93
CA LEU A 527 -43.51 1.25 14.10
C LEU A 527 -43.15 -0.24 13.90
N ALA A 528 -43.43 -1.09 14.88
CA ALA A 528 -43.24 -2.54 14.80
C ALA A 528 -44.37 -3.29 14.03
N SER A 529 -45.54 -2.66 13.83
CA SER A 529 -46.70 -3.28 13.17
C SER A 529 -46.66 -3.19 11.63
N ASP A 530 -47.66 -3.72 10.94
CA ASP A 530 -47.83 -3.53 9.48
C ASP A 530 -48.60 -2.24 9.11
N GLN A 531 -48.99 -1.44 10.11
CA GLN A 531 -49.67 -0.18 9.88
C GLN A 531 -48.74 0.84 9.21
N GLN A 532 -49.32 1.67 8.34
CA GLN A 532 -48.59 2.60 7.48
C GLN A 532 -48.67 4.05 7.93
N VAL A 533 -49.75 4.42 8.65
CA VAL A 533 -50.04 5.79 9.07
C VAL A 533 -50.45 5.83 10.54
N PHE A 534 -49.82 6.70 11.33
CA PHE A 534 -50.22 7.00 12.71
C PHE A 534 -50.74 8.44 12.83
N LEU A 535 -52.01 8.60 13.24
CA LEU A 535 -52.61 9.93 13.38
C LEU A 535 -52.54 10.43 14.83
N LEU A 536 -51.74 11.46 15.07
CA LEU A 536 -51.65 12.14 16.36
C LEU A 536 -52.52 13.40 16.39
N LEU A 537 -53.54 13.40 17.25
CA LEU A 537 -54.44 14.54 17.47
C LEU A 537 -54.22 15.14 18.86
N GLY A 538 -54.43 16.45 18.98
CA GLY A 538 -54.39 17.14 20.27
C GLY A 538 -54.56 18.64 20.11
N ASP A 539 -54.89 19.31 21.20
CA ASP A 539 -55.09 20.76 21.21
C ASP A 539 -53.80 21.53 20.91
N SER A 540 -53.95 22.82 20.58
CA SER A 540 -52.80 23.72 20.46
C SER A 540 -52.07 23.79 21.82
N GLY A 541 -50.75 23.71 21.79
CA GLY A 541 -49.92 23.67 23.00
C GLY A 541 -49.84 22.31 23.73
N ALA A 542 -50.51 21.25 23.23
CA ALA A 542 -50.46 19.92 23.85
C ALA A 542 -49.09 19.20 23.76
N GLY A 543 -48.08 19.83 23.15
CA GLY A 543 -46.72 19.28 23.04
C GLY A 543 -46.47 18.38 21.82
N LYS A 544 -47.36 18.36 20.81
CA LYS A 544 -47.24 17.51 19.60
C LYS A 544 -45.91 17.72 18.85
N SER A 545 -45.56 18.97 18.51
CA SER A 545 -44.32 19.28 17.81
C SER A 545 -43.08 18.91 18.64
N THR A 546 -43.14 19.14 19.96
CA THR A 546 -42.05 18.72 20.88
C THR A 546 -41.91 17.19 20.92
N PHE A 547 -43.02 16.46 20.92
CA PHE A 547 -43.02 15.00 20.82
C PHE A 547 -42.44 14.53 19.49
N ASN A 548 -42.84 15.12 18.36
CA ASN A 548 -42.32 14.78 17.04
C ASN A 548 -40.79 14.94 16.95
N ARG A 549 -40.24 15.98 17.58
CA ARG A 549 -38.79 16.18 17.68
C ARG A 549 -38.09 15.16 18.58
N GLU A 550 -38.70 14.79 19.71
CA GLU A 550 -38.12 13.75 20.57
C GLU A 550 -38.21 12.36 19.90
N LEU A 551 -39.28 12.09 19.16
CA LEU A 551 -39.43 10.88 18.34
C LEU A 551 -38.33 10.81 17.28
N GLU A 552 -38.10 11.90 16.52
CA GLU A 552 -37.01 11.98 15.54
C GLU A 552 -35.66 11.66 16.21
N CYS A 553 -35.39 12.24 17.38
CA CYS A 553 -34.17 11.98 18.15
C CYS A 553 -34.06 10.51 18.59
N HIS A 554 -35.13 9.93 19.14
CA HIS A 554 -35.18 8.53 19.57
C HIS A 554 -34.87 7.57 18.42
N LEU A 555 -35.43 7.84 17.24
CA LEU A 555 -35.17 7.04 16.05
C LEU A 555 -33.74 7.22 15.52
N TRP A 556 -33.16 8.42 15.60
CA TRP A 556 -31.76 8.63 15.24
C TRP A 556 -30.77 7.99 16.22
N LEU A 557 -31.11 7.89 17.51
CA LEU A 557 -30.29 7.18 18.50
C LEU A 557 -30.27 5.67 18.25
N THR A 558 -31.38 5.11 17.76
CA THR A 558 -31.53 3.68 17.46
C THR A 558 -31.19 3.30 16.01
N TYR A 559 -31.04 4.29 15.13
CA TYR A 559 -30.69 4.10 13.72
C TYR A 559 -29.38 3.32 13.56
N LYS A 560 -29.39 2.39 12.61
CA LYS A 560 -28.22 1.62 12.13
C LYS A 560 -28.14 1.78 10.61
N LYS A 561 -26.94 1.70 10.05
CA LYS A 561 -26.69 1.76 8.59
C LYS A 561 -27.64 0.83 7.83
N GLY A 562 -28.31 1.36 6.81
CA GLY A 562 -29.33 0.65 6.02
C GLY A 562 -30.68 0.48 6.70
N GLY A 563 -30.87 1.04 7.90
CA GLY A 563 -32.14 1.07 8.62
C GLY A 563 -33.11 2.12 8.05
N THR A 564 -34.24 2.27 8.73
CA THR A 564 -35.26 3.26 8.34
C THR A 564 -34.82 4.67 8.75
N ILE A 565 -34.81 5.60 7.81
CA ILE A 565 -34.34 6.98 7.98
C ILE A 565 -35.47 7.84 8.56
N PRO A 566 -35.29 8.44 9.75
CA PRO A 566 -36.24 9.40 10.30
C PRO A 566 -36.17 10.71 9.53
N LEU A 567 -37.31 11.23 9.09
CA LEU A 567 -37.38 12.49 8.38
C LEU A 567 -38.50 13.37 8.95
N HIS A 568 -38.13 14.30 9.83
CA HIS A 568 -39.07 15.32 10.30
C HIS A 568 -39.36 16.34 9.20
N ILE A 569 -40.64 16.53 8.93
CA ILE A 569 -41.17 17.43 7.90
C ILE A 569 -42.08 18.44 8.58
N ASN A 570 -41.66 19.71 8.58
CA ASN A 570 -42.51 20.82 8.97
C ASN A 570 -43.40 21.18 7.77
N LEU A 571 -44.64 20.68 7.76
CA LEU A 571 -45.57 20.83 6.63
C LEU A 571 -45.85 22.30 6.28
N PRO A 572 -46.10 23.21 7.25
CA PRO A 572 -46.25 24.65 6.97
C PRO A 572 -45.08 25.28 6.22
N ALA A 573 -43.88 24.71 6.38
CA ALA A 573 -42.70 25.22 5.70
C ALA A 573 -42.57 24.68 4.26
N ILE A 574 -43.30 23.64 3.85
CA ILE A 574 -43.18 23.06 2.51
C ILE A 574 -44.27 23.62 1.60
N ASP A 575 -43.86 24.19 0.46
CA ASP A 575 -44.82 24.56 -0.58
C ASP A 575 -45.41 23.29 -1.22
N LYS A 576 -46.75 23.23 -1.32
CA LYS A 576 -47.51 22.10 -1.90
C LYS A 576 -47.03 20.73 -1.42
N PRO A 577 -47.18 20.40 -0.12
CA PRO A 577 -46.75 19.12 0.44
C PRO A 577 -47.51 17.91 -0.14
N GLU A 578 -48.62 18.12 -0.85
CA GLU A 578 -49.31 17.08 -1.61
C GLU A 578 -48.46 16.54 -2.78
N HIS A 579 -47.38 17.22 -3.16
CA HIS A 579 -46.45 16.85 -4.23
C HIS A 579 -44.98 16.89 -3.78
N ASP A 580 -44.26 15.78 -4.01
CA ASP A 580 -42.80 15.66 -3.81
C ASP A 580 -42.31 16.14 -2.44
N MET A 581 -43.08 15.85 -1.39
CA MET A 581 -42.79 16.30 -0.03
C MET A 581 -41.41 15.85 0.46
N ILE A 582 -41.07 14.57 0.23
CA ILE A 582 -39.79 13.97 0.65
C ILE A 582 -38.61 14.62 -0.09
N PRO A 583 -38.57 14.68 -1.45
CA PRO A 583 -37.52 15.40 -2.17
C PRO A 583 -37.35 16.86 -1.72
N LYS A 584 -38.45 17.60 -1.50
CA LYS A 584 -38.39 19.00 -1.04
C LYS A 584 -37.73 19.11 0.33
N GLN A 585 -38.04 18.19 1.25
CA GLN A 585 -37.40 18.18 2.56
C GLN A 585 -35.92 17.76 2.48
N LEU A 586 -35.58 16.74 1.69
CA LEU A 586 -34.21 16.29 1.52
C LEU A 586 -33.31 17.38 0.93
N ARG A 587 -33.80 18.17 -0.04
CA ARG A 587 -33.07 19.34 -0.56
C ARG A 587 -32.77 20.39 0.51
N ARG A 588 -33.70 20.59 1.45
CA ARG A 588 -33.49 21.49 2.60
C ARG A 588 -32.48 20.95 3.60
N CYS A 589 -32.29 19.64 3.61
CA CYS A 589 -31.22 18.96 4.32
C CYS A 589 -29.95 18.82 3.46
N GLU A 590 -29.81 19.60 2.38
CA GLU A 590 -28.62 19.69 1.53
C GLU A 590 -28.29 18.43 0.71
N PHE A 591 -29.25 17.51 0.53
CA PHE A 591 -29.08 16.36 -0.36
C PHE A 591 -29.18 16.76 -1.84
N THR A 592 -28.28 16.22 -2.66
CA THR A 592 -28.23 16.43 -4.12
C THR A 592 -29.21 15.52 -4.87
N GLU A 593 -29.58 15.88 -6.12
CA GLU A 593 -30.49 15.06 -6.95
C GLU A 593 -30.03 13.61 -7.20
N PRO A 594 -28.73 13.32 -7.42
CA PRO A 594 -28.24 11.94 -7.46
C PRO A 594 -28.50 11.18 -6.15
N GLN A 595 -28.20 11.80 -5.00
CA GLN A 595 -28.44 11.19 -3.68
C GLN A 595 -29.93 10.95 -3.42
N ILE A 596 -30.80 11.91 -3.77
CA ILE A 596 -32.26 11.78 -3.61
C ILE A 596 -32.79 10.60 -4.45
N ARG A 597 -32.27 10.40 -5.67
CA ARG A 597 -32.66 9.26 -6.52
C ARG A 597 -32.23 7.93 -5.91
N GLU A 598 -31.01 7.85 -5.39
CA GLU A 598 -30.52 6.65 -4.70
C GLU A 598 -31.34 6.34 -3.44
N LEU A 599 -31.59 7.36 -2.60
CA LEU A 599 -32.45 7.26 -1.41
C LEU A 599 -33.84 6.72 -1.75
N LYS A 600 -34.44 7.20 -2.84
CA LYS A 600 -35.77 6.75 -3.30
C LYS A 600 -35.77 5.28 -3.70
N LEU A 601 -34.70 4.81 -4.36
CA LEU A 601 -34.63 3.45 -4.89
C LEU A 601 -34.26 2.41 -3.83
N HIS A 602 -33.46 2.78 -2.84
CA HIS A 602 -32.79 1.81 -1.97
C HIS A 602 -33.09 1.95 -0.48
N HIS A 603 -33.74 3.03 -0.02
CA HIS A 603 -33.88 3.30 1.42
C HIS A 603 -35.34 3.44 1.85
N LYS A 604 -35.55 3.24 3.16
CA LYS A 604 -36.87 3.33 3.80
C LYS A 604 -36.91 4.55 4.73
N PHE A 605 -38.08 5.15 4.86
CA PHE A 605 -38.28 6.34 5.69
C PHE A 605 -39.34 6.17 6.77
N THR A 606 -39.13 6.84 7.90
CA THR A 606 -40.18 7.15 8.88
C THR A 606 -40.41 8.65 8.79
N LEU A 607 -41.51 9.05 8.15
CA LEU A 607 -41.88 10.44 7.97
C LEU A 607 -42.55 10.92 9.25
N ILE A 608 -42.10 12.05 9.79
CA ILE A 608 -42.74 12.70 10.94
C ILE A 608 -43.28 14.03 10.43
N CYS A 609 -44.57 14.05 10.09
CA CYS A 609 -45.22 15.21 9.49
C CYS A 609 -45.85 16.09 10.57
N ASP A 610 -45.32 17.31 10.75
CA ASP A 610 -45.76 18.26 11.77
C ASP A 610 -46.52 19.44 11.15
N GLY A 611 -47.58 19.91 11.82
CA GLY A 611 -48.38 21.07 11.40
C GLY A 611 -49.37 20.81 10.26
N TYR A 612 -50.04 19.65 10.22
CA TYR A 612 -50.99 19.32 9.14
C TYR A 612 -52.15 20.33 9.03
N ASP A 613 -52.77 20.68 10.16
CA ASP A 613 -53.85 21.67 10.25
C ASP A 613 -53.36 23.08 9.88
N GLU A 614 -52.16 23.43 10.30
CA GLU A 614 -51.50 24.71 10.00
C GLU A 614 -51.15 24.86 8.51
N SER A 615 -50.93 23.75 7.80
CA SER A 615 -50.61 23.73 6.37
C SER A 615 -51.82 23.89 5.42
N GLN A 616 -53.04 24.04 5.98
CA GLN A 616 -54.31 24.16 5.24
C GLN A 616 -54.55 23.04 4.21
N GLN A 617 -53.99 21.86 4.46
CA GLN A 617 -54.04 20.73 3.54
C GLN A 617 -55.40 20.04 3.55
N ILE A 618 -55.96 19.87 2.35
CA ILE A 618 -57.22 19.14 2.12
C ILE A 618 -56.99 17.74 1.51
N HIS A 619 -55.73 17.39 1.21
CA HIS A 619 -55.36 16.16 0.52
C HIS A 619 -54.76 15.12 1.47
N ASN A 620 -55.08 13.85 1.27
CA ASN A 620 -54.40 12.74 1.96
C ASN A 620 -52.96 12.62 1.45
N LEU A 621 -52.00 13.09 2.25
CA LEU A 621 -50.58 13.17 1.86
C LEU A 621 -49.93 11.82 1.57
N TYR A 622 -50.37 10.75 2.26
CA TYR A 622 -49.89 9.39 1.99
C TYR A 622 -50.25 8.95 0.56
N THR A 623 -51.49 9.21 0.15
CA THR A 623 -51.99 8.83 -1.17
C THR A 623 -51.46 9.75 -2.26
N SER A 624 -51.44 11.07 -2.03
CA SER A 624 -51.02 12.06 -3.03
C SER A 624 -49.53 11.97 -3.37
N ASN A 625 -48.69 11.62 -2.38
CA ASN A 625 -47.26 11.37 -2.58
C ASN A 625 -46.94 9.91 -3.00
N ARG A 626 -47.96 9.08 -3.22
CA ARG A 626 -47.83 7.71 -3.74
C ARG A 626 -46.90 6.81 -2.90
N LEU A 627 -46.93 6.98 -1.58
CA LEU A 627 -46.05 6.21 -0.68
C LEU A 627 -46.33 4.71 -0.80
N ASN A 628 -45.26 3.91 -0.80
CA ASN A 628 -45.26 2.45 -0.92
C ASN A 628 -45.85 1.90 -2.23
N GLN A 629 -45.94 2.71 -3.30
CA GLN A 629 -46.24 2.24 -4.65
C GLN A 629 -44.96 1.77 -5.36
N GLN A 630 -45.10 0.96 -6.41
CA GLN A 630 -43.95 0.41 -7.14
C GLN A 630 -43.11 1.55 -7.78
N GLY A 631 -41.82 1.61 -7.44
CA GLY A 631 -40.90 2.65 -7.91
C GLY A 631 -41.02 4.00 -7.18
N GLU A 632 -41.86 4.08 -6.15
CA GLU A 632 -42.04 5.26 -5.30
C GLU A 632 -41.40 5.07 -3.91
N TRP A 633 -41.48 6.09 -3.06
CA TRP A 633 -40.85 6.12 -1.74
C TRP A 633 -41.40 5.02 -0.81
N ASN A 634 -40.50 4.25 -0.20
CA ASN A 634 -40.84 3.28 0.84
C ASN A 634 -40.86 3.98 2.21
N ALA A 635 -42.05 4.20 2.78
CA ALA A 635 -42.18 5.03 3.97
C ALA A 635 -43.36 4.64 4.87
N LYS A 636 -43.15 4.71 6.18
CA LYS A 636 -44.23 4.86 7.18
C LYS A 636 -44.40 6.34 7.54
N MET A 637 -45.60 6.74 7.91
CA MET A 637 -45.97 8.13 8.17
C MET A 637 -46.65 8.35 9.52
#